data_AF-A0A9E2ZYA3-F1
#
_entry.id   AF-A0A9E2ZYA3-F1
#
_cell.length_a   1.000
_cell.length_b   1.000
_cell.length_c   1.000
_cell.angle_alpha   90.00
_cell.angle_beta   90.00
_cell.angle_gamma   90.00
#
_symmetry.space_group_name_H-M   'P 1'
#
loop_
_entity.id
_entity.type
_entity.pdbx_description
1 polymer ?
#
loop_
_entity_poly.entity_id
_entity_poly.type
_entity_poly.pdbx_seq_one_letter_code
_entity_poly.pdbx_strand_id
1 'polypeptide(L)'
;MFRMGLQPDELKRRVTALIEDFDRLPADGFWDLPVSDCPVLARHQVPPLFDLAAAGDRDATDHLRLAGQYERLQVPSLHTGGWFDNFTQATLDSFVAMRASGHETRLIMGPWTHIHFLDPVGERAFGVLSGREAPAHRHGDWAGEVLAFLGRHLGADDSAGDGGPPMRLFVMGRNEWRDEEEWPLARAQAQRWYLHADCRLSADTPEDAAEPSAVHYDPANPVPFHGGANIAPFAVAGPVDQAGIEPRDDMLVFTSAVLPEELEVTGRIRAVLHVESSAPSTGWVARLCDVTPDGRSFNLCDGIVRVASGADKLQQVEIDLWSTSNVFLAGHRIRVQITNSCFPRWDRNLNTGSQSEARFVTAHQRLHHDAQHPSYIELPVVRD
;
A
#
# COMPACT_ATOMS: atom_id res chain seq x y z
N MET A 1 -8.26 0.34 36.24
CA MET A 1 -8.75 1.68 35.87
C MET A 1 -9.68 1.54 34.67
N PHE A 2 -10.59 2.49 34.44
CA PHE A 2 -11.64 2.51 33.39
C PHE A 2 -13.00 1.86 33.72
N ARG A 3 -13.62 2.29 34.82
CA ARG A 3 -15.04 2.63 34.75
C ARG A 3 -15.07 4.15 34.70
N MET A 4 -15.52 4.74 33.59
CA MET A 4 -15.68 6.20 33.42
C MET A 4 -16.79 6.77 34.34
N GLY A 5 -16.87 6.32 35.60
CA GLY A 5 -18.00 6.60 36.50
C GLY A 5 -19.34 5.96 36.10
N LEU A 6 -19.37 5.14 35.04
CA LEU A 6 -20.59 4.51 34.53
C LEU A 6 -21.04 3.34 35.40
N GLN A 7 -22.36 3.23 35.60
CA GLN A 7 -22.99 2.06 36.20
C GLN A 7 -22.81 0.83 35.29
N PRO A 8 -22.75 -0.41 35.83
CA PRO A 8 -22.51 -1.62 35.04
C PRO A 8 -23.48 -1.80 33.85
N ASP A 9 -24.77 -1.56 34.06
CA ASP A 9 -25.78 -1.69 33.00
C ASP A 9 -25.61 -0.64 31.90
N GLU A 10 -25.23 0.58 32.30
CA GLU A 10 -24.94 1.66 31.37
C GLU A 10 -23.70 1.37 30.53
N LEU A 11 -22.63 0.87 31.15
CA LEU A 11 -21.44 0.43 30.46
C LEU A 11 -21.77 -0.68 29.46
N LYS A 12 -22.53 -1.69 29.88
CA LYS A 12 -22.95 -2.79 29.02
C LYS A 12 -23.71 -2.27 27.80
N ARG A 13 -24.71 -1.41 27.99
CA ARG A 13 -25.50 -0.81 26.91
C ARG A 13 -24.64 -0.04 25.91
N ARG A 14 -23.71 0.80 26.39
CA ARG A 14 -22.81 1.57 25.51
C ARG A 14 -21.83 0.68 24.75
N VAL A 15 -21.26 -0.33 25.41
CA VAL A 15 -20.37 -1.30 24.75
C VAL A 15 -21.10 -2.10 23.68
N THR A 16 -22.33 -2.56 23.97
CA THR A 16 -23.16 -3.25 22.97
C THR A 16 -23.45 -2.37 21.76
N ALA A 17 -23.86 -1.11 21.97
CA ALA A 17 -24.11 -0.18 20.87
C ALA A 17 -22.84 0.11 20.04
N LEU A 18 -21.67 0.23 20.69
CA LEU A 18 -20.39 0.41 20.00
C LEU A 18 -20.05 -0.80 19.14
N ILE A 19 -20.25 -2.02 19.65
CA ILE A 19 -20.01 -3.26 18.91
C ILE A 19 -20.96 -3.36 17.71
N GLU A 20 -22.26 -3.09 17.91
CA GLU A 20 -23.25 -3.11 16.82
C GLU A 20 -22.89 -2.14 15.68
N ASP A 21 -22.40 -0.95 16.01
CA ASP A 21 -21.93 0.01 15.01
C ASP A 21 -20.59 -0.40 14.40
N PHE A 22 -19.68 -1.01 15.17
CA PHE A 22 -18.42 -1.55 14.66
C PHE A 22 -18.65 -2.67 13.64
N ASP A 23 -19.58 -3.58 13.93
CA ASP A 23 -19.98 -4.68 13.05
C ASP A 23 -20.65 -4.16 11.76
N ARG A 24 -21.27 -2.98 11.81
CA ARG A 24 -21.92 -2.32 10.68
C ARG A 24 -21.05 -1.31 9.94
N LEU A 25 -19.80 -1.08 10.38
CA LEU A 25 -18.88 -0.13 9.75
C LEU A 25 -18.84 -0.23 8.21
N PRO A 26 -18.76 -1.43 7.59
CA PRO A 26 -18.73 -1.55 6.14
C PRO A 26 -20.04 -1.15 5.46
N ALA A 27 -21.17 -1.38 6.12
CA ALA A 27 -22.50 -1.18 5.56
C ALA A 27 -22.96 0.29 5.61
N ASP A 28 -22.65 1.00 6.69
CA ASP A 28 -23.09 2.39 6.88
C ASP A 28 -22.06 3.27 7.60
N GLY A 29 -21.28 2.73 8.54
CA GLY A 29 -20.40 3.54 9.37
C GLY A 29 -19.36 4.36 8.60
N PHE A 30 -18.67 3.77 7.61
CA PHE A 30 -17.72 4.53 6.77
C PHE A 30 -18.39 5.51 5.79
N TRP A 31 -19.70 5.38 5.60
CA TRP A 31 -20.47 6.18 4.64
C TRP A 31 -20.99 7.49 5.25
N ASP A 32 -20.94 7.63 6.57
CA ASP A 32 -21.39 8.84 7.25
C ASP A 32 -20.56 10.07 6.86
N LEU A 33 -21.23 11.22 6.76
CA LEU A 33 -20.63 12.52 6.46
C LEU A 33 -20.96 13.55 7.55
N PRO A 34 -20.13 14.59 7.74
CA PRO A 34 -18.87 14.84 7.05
C PRO A 34 -17.76 13.87 7.48
N VAL A 35 -16.88 13.51 6.53
CA VAL A 35 -15.80 12.54 6.78
C VAL A 35 -14.88 13.00 7.92
N SER A 36 -14.60 14.31 8.00
CA SER A 36 -13.71 14.88 9.01
C SER A 36 -14.16 14.64 10.45
N ASP A 37 -15.45 14.44 10.68
CA ASP A 37 -16.00 14.34 12.03
C ASP A 37 -15.94 12.91 12.58
N CYS A 38 -15.51 11.94 11.77
CA CYS A 38 -15.52 10.51 12.08
C CYS A 38 -16.83 10.09 12.80
N PRO A 39 -18.00 10.25 12.17
CA PRO A 39 -19.30 10.24 12.87
C PRO A 39 -19.54 8.99 13.72
N VAL A 40 -19.04 7.82 13.28
CA VAL A 40 -19.11 6.58 14.06
C VAL A 40 -18.42 6.68 15.42
N LEU A 41 -17.26 7.33 15.53
CA LEU A 41 -16.55 7.53 16.79
C LEU A 41 -17.27 8.58 17.66
N ALA A 42 -17.73 9.66 17.03
CA ALA A 42 -18.46 10.74 17.69
C ALA A 42 -19.76 10.24 18.33
N ARG A 43 -20.52 9.36 17.67
CA ARG A 43 -21.76 8.75 18.17
C ARG A 43 -21.57 8.06 19.53
N HIS A 44 -20.43 7.40 19.72
CA HIS A 44 -20.14 6.67 20.96
C HIS A 44 -19.42 7.49 22.01
N GLN A 45 -19.09 8.75 21.70
CA GLN A 45 -18.21 9.62 22.52
C GLN A 45 -16.90 8.90 22.84
N VAL A 46 -16.41 8.08 21.90
CA VAL A 46 -15.08 7.48 22.02
C VAL A 46 -14.11 8.65 21.97
N PRO A 47 -13.36 8.91 23.06
CA PRO A 47 -12.34 9.94 23.01
C PRO A 47 -11.42 9.61 21.84
N PRO A 48 -11.05 10.60 21.00
CA PRO A 48 -10.06 10.35 19.96
C PRO A 48 -8.84 9.67 20.60
N LEU A 49 -8.58 8.40 20.24
CA LEU A 49 -7.40 7.64 20.69
C LEU A 49 -6.11 8.38 20.29
N PHE A 50 -6.20 9.16 19.21
CA PHE A 50 -5.24 10.11 18.69
C PHE A 50 -6.02 11.33 18.20
N ASP A 51 -5.45 12.53 18.31
CA ASP A 51 -6.03 13.71 17.66
C ASP A 51 -5.95 13.53 16.13
N LEU A 52 -7.01 12.97 15.56
CA LEU A 52 -7.12 12.70 14.12
C LEU A 52 -7.09 14.01 13.31
N ALA A 53 -7.50 15.14 13.91
CA ALA A 53 -7.39 16.45 13.28
C ALA A 53 -5.93 16.91 13.23
N ALA A 54 -5.14 16.60 14.26
CA ALA A 54 -3.70 16.84 14.28
C ALA A 54 -2.89 15.88 13.40
N ALA A 55 -3.43 14.73 12.99
CA ALA A 55 -2.70 13.77 12.13
C ALA A 55 -2.21 14.39 10.80
N GLY A 56 -2.94 15.39 10.28
CA GLY A 56 -2.54 16.20 9.13
C GLY A 56 -1.64 17.39 9.45
N ASP A 57 -1.57 17.80 10.73
CA ASP A 57 -0.72 18.88 11.23
C ASP A 57 0.68 18.34 11.57
N ARG A 58 1.66 18.71 10.73
CA ARG A 58 3.03 18.27 10.92
C ARG A 58 3.63 18.82 12.22
N ASP A 59 3.35 20.07 12.57
CA ASP A 59 3.95 20.71 13.74
C ASP A 59 3.39 20.09 15.02
N ALA A 60 2.09 19.81 15.04
CA ALA A 60 1.45 19.15 16.17
C ALA A 60 1.93 17.69 16.36
N THR A 61 2.26 16.98 15.28
CA THR A 61 2.67 15.57 15.33
C THR A 61 4.17 15.32 15.30
N ASP A 62 5.00 16.37 15.17
CA ASP A 62 6.45 16.22 15.03
C ASP A 62 7.09 15.42 16.18
N HIS A 63 6.63 15.65 17.40
CA HIS A 63 7.08 14.94 18.60
C HIS A 63 6.76 13.44 18.62
N LEU A 64 5.84 12.97 17.76
CA LEU A 64 5.48 11.55 17.60
C LEU A 64 6.22 10.88 16.43
N ARG A 65 6.95 11.66 15.62
CA ARG A 65 7.60 11.15 14.40
C ARG A 65 9.03 10.72 14.70
N LEU A 66 9.37 9.53 14.21
CA LEU A 66 10.76 9.07 14.17
C LEU A 66 11.51 9.60 12.94
N ALA A 67 10.77 9.87 11.85
CA ALA A 67 11.33 10.36 10.60
C ALA A 67 12.12 11.66 10.82
N GLY A 68 13.38 11.68 10.38
CA GLY A 68 14.27 12.83 10.59
C GLY A 68 14.91 12.91 11.98
N GLN A 69 14.72 11.90 12.83
CA GLN A 69 15.28 11.85 14.18
C GLN A 69 16.16 10.61 14.43
N TYR A 70 16.49 9.86 13.38
CA TYR A 70 17.20 8.57 13.48
C TYR A 70 18.61 8.70 14.06
N GLU A 71 19.28 9.83 13.85
CA GLU A 71 20.60 10.14 14.44
C GLU A 71 20.59 10.30 15.98
N ARG A 72 19.40 10.44 16.58
CA ARG A 72 19.23 10.42 18.05
C ARG A 72 19.18 9.00 18.61
N LEU A 73 18.97 8.00 17.75
CA LEU A 73 18.93 6.60 18.15
C LEU A 73 20.37 6.09 18.26
N GLN A 74 20.62 5.22 19.22
CA GLN A 74 21.96 4.65 19.47
C GLN A 74 21.90 3.13 19.64
N VAL A 75 20.78 2.54 19.25
CA VAL A 75 20.50 1.12 19.46
C VAL A 75 20.48 0.38 18.13
N PRO A 76 21.05 -0.84 18.07
CA PRO A 76 20.83 -1.76 16.96
C PRO A 76 19.34 -2.02 16.75
N SER A 77 18.93 -2.27 15.50
CA SER A 77 17.53 -2.57 15.18
C SER A 77 17.36 -3.78 14.27
N LEU A 78 16.30 -4.56 14.52
CA LEU A 78 15.81 -5.58 13.61
C LEU A 78 14.37 -5.23 13.24
N HIS A 79 14.15 -4.95 11.95
CA HIS A 79 12.86 -4.61 11.39
C HIS A 79 12.23 -5.85 10.76
N THR A 80 10.94 -6.05 11.01
CA THR A 80 10.14 -7.10 10.34
C THR A 80 8.94 -6.44 9.71
N GLY A 81 8.68 -6.73 8.43
CA GLY A 81 7.54 -6.19 7.69
C GLY A 81 6.97 -7.18 6.69
N GLY A 82 5.84 -6.80 6.09
CA GLY A 82 5.17 -7.55 5.04
C GLY A 82 5.02 -6.71 3.77
N TRP A 83 4.97 -7.34 2.59
CA TRP A 83 4.66 -6.64 1.33
C TRP A 83 3.21 -6.15 1.23
N PHE A 84 2.30 -6.74 2.01
CA PHE A 84 0.89 -6.36 2.10
C PHE A 84 0.54 -5.80 3.49
N ASP A 85 1.52 -5.25 4.20
CA ASP A 85 1.33 -4.60 5.48
C ASP A 85 1.07 -3.09 5.30
N ASN A 86 0.20 -2.49 6.11
CA ASN A 86 -0.12 -1.07 5.97
C ASN A 86 0.99 -0.13 6.47
N PHE A 87 2.10 -0.66 6.98
CA PHE A 87 3.31 0.06 7.38
C PHE A 87 4.54 -0.33 6.53
N THR A 88 4.38 -1.04 5.41
CA THR A 88 5.49 -1.52 4.55
C THR A 88 6.52 -0.43 4.27
N GLN A 89 6.09 0.73 3.76
CA GLN A 89 7.03 1.80 3.40
C GLN A 89 7.71 2.42 4.61
N ALA A 90 7.00 2.63 5.71
CA ALA A 90 7.58 3.20 6.93
C ALA A 90 8.63 2.28 7.56
N THR A 91 8.42 0.96 7.47
CA THR A 91 9.40 -0.05 7.89
C THR A 91 10.67 0.02 7.05
N LEU A 92 10.53 0.10 5.72
CA LEU A 92 11.66 0.23 4.78
C LEU A 92 12.41 1.56 4.97
N ASP A 93 11.68 2.68 5.06
CA ASP A 93 12.27 4.01 5.25
C ASP A 93 13.05 4.07 6.58
N SER A 94 12.51 3.45 7.64
CA SER A 94 13.20 3.36 8.93
C SER A 94 14.45 2.49 8.87
N PHE A 95 14.41 1.36 8.15
CA PHE A 95 15.59 0.52 7.93
C PHE A 95 16.71 1.31 7.21
N VAL A 96 16.36 2.00 6.12
CA VAL A 96 17.32 2.80 5.34
C VAL A 96 17.93 3.90 6.20
N ALA A 97 17.11 4.66 6.91
CA ALA A 97 17.58 5.78 7.72
C ALA A 97 18.45 5.34 8.91
N MET A 98 18.10 4.22 9.55
CA MET A 98 18.92 3.63 10.63
C MET A 98 20.27 3.14 10.12
N ARG A 99 20.31 2.45 8.96
CA ARG A 99 21.58 2.04 8.34
C ARG A 99 22.43 3.23 7.93
N ALA A 100 21.83 4.26 7.34
CA ALA A 100 22.53 5.49 6.96
C ALA A 100 23.14 6.23 8.17
N SER A 101 22.55 6.06 9.36
CA SER A 101 23.07 6.60 10.63
C SER A 101 24.20 5.77 11.25
N GLY A 102 24.61 4.67 10.59
CA GLY A 102 25.75 3.84 10.99
C GLY A 102 25.43 2.77 12.05
N HIS A 103 24.15 2.48 12.31
CA HIS A 103 23.75 1.44 13.26
C HIS A 103 23.73 0.05 12.61
N GLU A 104 24.01 -1.01 13.39
CA GLU A 104 23.67 -2.36 12.94
C GLU A 104 22.15 -2.47 12.84
N THR A 105 21.69 -2.60 11.60
CA THR A 105 20.28 -2.65 11.29
C THR A 105 19.99 -3.78 10.32
N ARG A 106 19.00 -4.60 10.69
CA ARG A 106 18.55 -5.79 9.96
C ARG A 106 17.10 -5.64 9.48
N LEU A 107 16.75 -6.33 8.40
CA LEU A 107 15.40 -6.33 7.84
C LEU A 107 14.97 -7.72 7.38
N ILE A 108 13.76 -8.11 7.76
CA ILE A 108 13.05 -9.29 7.25
C ILE A 108 11.73 -8.82 6.62
N MET A 109 11.56 -9.03 5.31
CA MET A 109 10.33 -8.68 4.58
C MET A 109 9.70 -9.93 3.99
N GLY A 110 8.58 -10.38 4.55
CA GLY A 110 7.79 -11.50 4.03
C GLY A 110 6.63 -11.05 3.14
N PRO A 111 5.88 -11.98 2.52
CA PRO A 111 4.68 -11.66 1.74
C PRO A 111 3.46 -11.48 2.65
N TRP A 112 3.65 -10.97 3.86
CA TRP A 112 2.66 -10.95 4.94
C TRP A 112 1.76 -9.72 4.90
N THR A 113 0.65 -9.80 5.64
CA THR A 113 -0.19 -8.65 5.97
C THR A 113 0.10 -8.19 7.39
N HIS A 114 -0.65 -7.19 7.88
CA HIS A 114 -0.50 -6.71 9.25
C HIS A 114 -0.79 -7.77 10.32
N ILE A 115 -1.79 -8.61 10.10
CA ILE A 115 -2.29 -9.57 11.09
C ILE A 115 -2.05 -11.04 10.70
N HIS A 116 -1.55 -11.29 9.49
CA HIS A 116 -1.44 -12.64 8.94
C HIS A 116 -0.04 -12.91 8.39
N PHE A 117 0.63 -13.88 9.01
CA PHE A 117 2.05 -14.22 8.80
C PHE A 117 2.25 -15.66 8.32
N LEU A 118 1.18 -16.32 7.87
CA LEU A 118 1.17 -17.72 7.43
C LEU A 118 0.75 -17.82 5.96
N ASP A 119 1.05 -18.95 5.34
CA ASP A 119 0.53 -19.31 4.02
C ASP A 119 -0.85 -19.98 4.14
N PRO A 120 -1.82 -19.74 3.22
CA PRO A 120 -1.81 -18.73 2.15
C PRO A 120 -2.01 -17.31 2.68
N VAL A 121 -1.64 -16.31 1.88
CA VAL A 121 -1.91 -14.89 2.16
C VAL A 121 -2.90 -14.36 1.12
N GLY A 122 -3.99 -13.74 1.58
CA GLY A 122 -5.11 -13.40 0.71
C GLY A 122 -5.63 -14.64 -0.02
N GLU A 123 -5.67 -14.57 -1.34
CA GLU A 123 -6.07 -15.66 -2.23
C GLU A 123 -4.88 -16.35 -2.91
N ARG A 124 -3.64 -16.08 -2.46
CA ARG A 124 -2.42 -16.69 -3.01
C ARG A 124 -1.72 -17.59 -2.01
N ALA A 125 -1.34 -18.76 -2.49
CA ALA A 125 -0.33 -19.58 -1.83
C ALA A 125 1.06 -19.14 -2.31
N PHE A 126 1.85 -18.64 -1.37
CA PHE A 126 3.28 -18.38 -1.50
C PHE A 126 4.13 -19.60 -1.07
N GLY A 127 3.49 -20.63 -0.50
CA GLY A 127 4.12 -21.87 -0.05
C GLY A 127 4.54 -21.81 1.41
N VAL A 128 4.65 -22.98 2.06
CA VAL A 128 4.88 -23.11 3.51
C VAL A 128 6.09 -22.34 4.01
N LEU A 129 7.16 -22.25 3.20
CA LEU A 129 8.37 -21.52 3.56
C LEU A 129 8.19 -19.99 3.63
N SER A 130 7.09 -19.43 3.12
CA SER A 130 6.78 -18.00 3.26
C SER A 130 6.31 -17.65 4.67
N GLY A 131 5.85 -18.62 5.46
CA GLY A 131 5.35 -18.41 6.81
C GLY A 131 6.44 -17.95 7.77
N ARG A 132 6.11 -17.02 8.67
CA ARG A 132 7.04 -16.49 9.68
C ARG A 132 7.64 -17.57 10.59
N GLU A 133 6.85 -18.59 10.92
CA GLU A 133 7.27 -19.71 11.77
C GLU A 133 7.92 -20.86 10.98
N ALA A 134 8.11 -20.69 9.66
CA ALA A 134 8.76 -21.70 8.84
C ALA A 134 10.28 -21.71 9.09
N PRO A 135 10.96 -22.87 8.94
CA PRO A 135 12.41 -22.97 9.10
C PRO A 135 13.14 -22.42 7.85
N ALA A 136 12.86 -21.16 7.50
CA ALA A 136 13.32 -20.50 6.29
C ALA A 136 14.44 -19.49 6.54
N HIS A 137 14.95 -19.40 7.77
CA HIS A 137 15.96 -18.44 8.21
C HIS A 137 17.23 -19.15 8.73
N ARG A 138 18.33 -18.41 8.89
CA ARG A 138 19.63 -18.97 9.29
C ARG A 138 19.54 -19.62 10.67
N HIS A 139 18.80 -19.01 11.58
CA HIS A 139 18.60 -19.49 12.95
C HIS A 139 17.31 -20.32 13.11
N GLY A 140 16.85 -20.97 12.02
CA GLY A 140 15.62 -21.74 11.98
C GLY A 140 14.46 -20.88 11.48
N ASP A 141 13.64 -20.39 12.41
CA ASP A 141 12.48 -19.54 12.12
C ASP A 141 12.74 -18.06 12.45
N TRP A 142 11.72 -17.22 12.26
CA TRP A 142 11.80 -15.80 12.61
C TRP A 142 12.09 -15.56 14.10
N ALA A 143 11.51 -16.36 15.00
CA ALA A 143 11.75 -16.20 16.44
C ALA A 143 13.21 -16.52 16.79
N GLY A 144 13.80 -17.52 16.13
CA GLY A 144 15.22 -17.83 16.18
C GLY A 144 16.09 -16.66 15.72
N GLU A 145 15.73 -15.97 14.64
CA GLU A 145 16.45 -14.76 14.18
C GLU A 145 16.36 -13.61 15.20
N VAL A 146 15.18 -13.36 15.76
CA VAL A 146 14.99 -12.33 16.79
C VAL A 146 15.80 -12.65 18.05
N LEU A 147 15.76 -13.89 18.53
CA LEU A 147 16.53 -14.32 19.69
C LEU A 147 18.04 -14.26 19.43
N ALA A 148 18.50 -14.65 18.23
CA ALA A 148 19.90 -14.53 17.84
C ALA A 148 20.35 -13.06 17.77
N PHE A 149 19.51 -12.16 17.25
CA PHE A 149 19.78 -10.72 17.24
C PHE A 149 19.87 -10.14 18.65
N LEU A 150 18.88 -10.44 19.52
CA LEU A 150 18.90 -10.00 20.91
C LEU A 150 20.09 -10.59 21.68
N GLY A 151 20.44 -11.85 21.44
CA GLY A 151 21.58 -12.52 22.04
C GLY A 151 22.91 -11.83 21.75
N ARG A 152 23.13 -11.36 20.51
CA ARG A 152 24.33 -10.59 20.13
C ARG A 152 24.48 -9.27 20.87
N HIS A 153 23.35 -8.62 21.18
CA HIS A 153 23.36 -7.24 21.69
C HIS A 153 23.11 -7.15 23.20
N LEU A 154 22.54 -8.19 23.81
CA LEU A 154 22.20 -8.24 25.24
C LEU A 154 22.94 -9.35 25.99
N GLY A 155 23.43 -10.38 25.29
CA GLY A 155 24.14 -11.51 25.87
C GLY A 155 25.62 -11.24 26.12
N ALA A 156 26.25 -12.03 26.99
CA ALA A 156 27.68 -11.98 27.28
C ALA A 156 28.51 -12.93 26.39
N ASP A 157 27.91 -13.52 25.36
CA ASP A 157 28.49 -14.60 24.56
C ASP A 157 28.75 -14.12 23.12
N ASP A 158 30.02 -13.85 22.82
CA ASP A 158 30.52 -13.41 21.50
C ASP A 158 30.47 -14.52 20.43
N SER A 159 29.95 -15.72 20.76
CA SER A 159 29.83 -16.83 19.81
C SER A 159 28.74 -16.64 18.74
N ALA A 160 27.89 -15.63 18.91
CA ALA A 160 26.91 -15.27 17.90
C ALA A 160 27.61 -14.51 16.76
N GLY A 161 27.85 -15.19 15.64
CA GLY A 161 28.60 -14.69 14.47
C GLY A 161 28.02 -13.42 13.82
N ASP A 162 28.49 -13.09 12.61
CA ASP A 162 28.25 -11.81 11.89
C ASP A 162 26.79 -11.41 11.60
N GLY A 163 25.81 -12.23 12.01
CA GLY A 163 24.38 -12.01 11.80
C GLY A 163 23.91 -12.21 10.35
N GLY A 164 24.81 -12.60 9.43
CA GLY A 164 24.51 -12.79 8.01
C GLY A 164 24.32 -11.49 7.24
N PRO A 165 23.66 -11.55 6.06
CA PRO A 165 23.29 -10.36 5.29
C PRO A 165 22.32 -9.44 6.06
N PRO A 166 22.33 -8.13 5.79
CA PRO A 166 21.51 -7.18 6.54
C PRO A 166 20.02 -7.21 6.18
N MET A 167 19.66 -7.77 5.03
CA MET A 167 18.28 -7.82 4.57
C MET A 167 17.96 -9.21 4.03
N ARG A 168 16.76 -9.68 4.36
CA ARG A 168 16.18 -10.91 3.80
C ARG A 168 14.78 -10.60 3.28
N LEU A 169 14.60 -10.74 1.97
CA LEU A 169 13.36 -10.44 1.26
C LEU A 169 12.71 -11.73 0.79
N PHE A 170 11.39 -11.83 0.90
CA PHE A 170 10.64 -12.84 0.17
C PHE A 170 10.30 -12.28 -1.21
N VAL A 171 10.90 -12.85 -2.25
CA VAL A 171 10.65 -12.46 -3.64
C VAL A 171 9.42 -13.22 -4.14
N MET A 172 8.29 -12.53 -4.25
CA MET A 172 7.03 -13.11 -4.73
C MET A 172 7.13 -13.52 -6.21
N GLY A 173 6.22 -14.36 -6.68
CA GLY A 173 6.25 -14.91 -8.03
C GLY A 173 7.16 -16.14 -8.11
N ARG A 174 8.47 -15.98 -7.86
CA ARG A 174 9.38 -17.12 -7.64
C ARG A 174 9.12 -17.81 -6.30
N ASN A 175 8.63 -17.06 -5.30
CA ASN A 175 8.28 -17.52 -3.96
C ASN A 175 9.48 -18.03 -3.16
N GLU A 176 10.54 -17.23 -3.14
CA GLU A 176 11.83 -17.59 -2.55
C GLU A 176 12.33 -16.50 -1.59
N TRP A 177 12.95 -16.91 -0.49
CA TRP A 177 13.70 -15.99 0.36
C TRP A 177 15.07 -15.71 -0.25
N ARG A 178 15.40 -14.42 -0.40
CA ARG A 178 16.68 -13.96 -0.91
C ARG A 178 17.32 -12.97 0.05
N ASP A 179 18.60 -13.19 0.32
CA ASP A 179 19.40 -12.26 1.11
C ASP A 179 19.95 -11.13 0.24
N GLU A 180 20.08 -9.94 0.83
CA GLU A 180 20.47 -8.71 0.14
C GLU A 180 21.29 -7.79 1.07
N GLU A 181 22.13 -6.95 0.46
CA GLU A 181 23.06 -6.07 1.20
C GLU A 181 22.55 -4.64 1.42
N GLU A 182 21.61 -4.19 0.60
CA GLU A 182 21.18 -2.79 0.58
C GLU A 182 19.73 -2.64 0.13
N TRP A 183 19.10 -1.54 0.52
CA TRP A 183 17.80 -1.12 0.01
C TRP A 183 17.84 0.40 -0.27
N PRO A 184 17.36 0.88 -1.44
CA PRO A 184 16.97 0.09 -2.62
C PRO A 184 18.14 -0.73 -3.20
N LEU A 185 17.84 -1.78 -3.97
CA LEU A 185 18.88 -2.59 -4.62
C LEU A 185 19.62 -1.75 -5.67
N ALA A 186 20.95 -1.58 -5.60
CA ALA A 186 21.68 -0.76 -6.58
C ALA A 186 21.61 -1.32 -8.01
N ARG A 187 21.38 -2.64 -8.14
CA ARG A 187 21.18 -3.31 -9.44
C ARG A 187 19.79 -3.12 -10.03
N ALA A 188 18.84 -2.55 -9.28
CA ALA A 188 17.52 -2.22 -9.82
C ALA A 188 17.59 -1.00 -10.73
N GLN A 189 17.05 -1.12 -11.94
CA GLN A 189 16.99 -0.05 -12.93
C GLN A 189 15.55 0.42 -13.10
N ALA A 190 15.33 1.72 -12.98
CA ALA A 190 14.02 2.31 -13.22
C ALA A 190 13.62 2.15 -14.70
N GLN A 191 12.55 1.39 -14.95
CA GLN A 191 11.97 1.21 -16.28
C GLN A 191 10.56 1.79 -16.31
N ARG A 192 10.32 2.68 -17.28
CA ARG A 192 8.98 3.26 -17.50
C ARG A 192 8.15 2.34 -18.38
N TRP A 193 6.92 2.13 -17.97
CA TRP A 193 5.87 1.46 -18.71
C TRP A 193 4.72 2.44 -18.90
N TYR A 194 4.58 2.92 -20.13
CA TYR A 194 3.61 3.91 -20.54
C TYR A 194 2.22 3.30 -20.70
N LEU A 195 1.22 4.08 -20.30
CA LEU A 195 -0.19 3.79 -20.50
C LEU A 195 -0.56 4.30 -21.90
N HIS A 196 -1.33 3.53 -22.69
CA HIS A 196 -1.72 3.91 -24.05
C HIS A 196 -3.24 3.97 -24.22
N ALA A 197 -3.70 4.73 -25.21
CA ALA A 197 -5.13 4.92 -25.51
C ALA A 197 -5.92 3.64 -25.77
N ASP A 198 -5.26 2.60 -26.28
CA ASP A 198 -5.83 1.28 -26.56
C ASP A 198 -5.82 0.34 -25.33
N CYS A 199 -5.63 0.90 -24.12
CA CYS A 199 -5.52 0.18 -22.85
C CYS A 199 -4.31 -0.77 -22.78
N ARG A 200 -3.30 -0.56 -23.63
CA ARG A 200 -2.02 -1.26 -23.53
C ARG A 200 -1.11 -0.61 -22.49
N LEU A 201 -0.27 -1.44 -21.87
CA LEU A 201 0.86 -1.01 -21.06
C LEU A 201 2.15 -1.46 -21.77
N SER A 202 3.06 -0.54 -22.10
CA SER A 202 4.29 -0.92 -22.83
C SER A 202 5.47 -0.02 -22.50
N ALA A 203 6.69 -0.44 -22.83
CA ALA A 203 7.87 0.41 -22.71
C ALA A 203 8.03 1.39 -23.89
N ASP A 204 7.21 1.24 -24.94
CA ASP A 204 7.22 2.12 -26.10
C ASP A 204 6.58 3.46 -25.73
N THR A 205 7.14 4.56 -26.24
CA THR A 205 6.57 5.88 -26.01
C THR A 205 5.19 6.00 -26.66
N PRO A 206 4.24 6.73 -26.06
CA PRO A 206 2.91 6.89 -26.64
C PRO A 206 2.88 7.64 -27.98
N GLU A 207 1.75 7.51 -28.70
CA GLU A 207 1.51 8.21 -29.96
C GLU A 207 1.34 9.73 -29.79
N ASP A 208 1.66 10.51 -30.83
CA ASP A 208 1.70 11.99 -30.79
C ASP A 208 0.35 12.66 -30.48
N ALA A 209 -0.78 12.05 -30.85
CA ALA A 209 -2.12 12.66 -30.74
C ALA A 209 -3.16 11.62 -30.29
N ALA A 210 -2.96 11.06 -29.10
CA ALA A 210 -3.90 10.14 -28.47
C ALA A 210 -5.03 10.88 -27.73
N GLU A 211 -6.28 10.44 -27.90
CA GLU A 211 -7.41 10.96 -27.12
C GLU A 211 -7.33 10.49 -25.66
N PRO A 212 -7.58 11.37 -24.66
CA PRO A 212 -7.55 10.99 -23.25
C PRO A 212 -8.59 9.92 -22.91
N SER A 213 -8.24 9.00 -22.01
CA SER A 213 -9.21 8.08 -21.41
C SER A 213 -10.07 8.83 -20.40
N ALA A 214 -11.40 8.63 -20.42
CA ALA A 214 -12.33 9.36 -19.55
C ALA A 214 -13.17 8.41 -18.70
N VAL A 215 -13.37 8.78 -17.43
CA VAL A 215 -14.23 8.04 -16.48
C VAL A 215 -15.05 9.01 -15.62
N HIS A 216 -16.10 8.47 -14.98
CA HIS A 216 -16.91 9.21 -14.03
C HIS A 216 -16.67 8.68 -12.62
N TYR A 217 -16.22 9.55 -11.72
CA TYR A 217 -16.11 9.21 -10.31
C TYR A 217 -17.32 9.73 -9.54
N ASP A 218 -18.12 8.82 -8.99
CA ASP A 218 -19.22 9.11 -8.08
C ASP A 218 -18.85 8.73 -6.65
N PRO A 219 -18.72 9.70 -5.73
CA PRO A 219 -18.47 9.42 -4.31
C PRO A 219 -19.55 8.54 -3.66
N ALA A 220 -20.76 8.43 -4.21
CA ALA A 220 -21.80 7.51 -3.73
C ALA A 220 -21.60 6.05 -4.18
N ASN A 221 -20.77 5.80 -5.19
CA ASN A 221 -20.42 4.47 -5.69
C ASN A 221 -18.90 4.36 -5.89
N PRO A 222 -18.08 4.52 -4.84
CA PRO A 222 -16.63 4.41 -4.97
C PRO A 222 -16.23 2.98 -5.35
N VAL A 223 -15.07 2.85 -6.00
CA VAL A 223 -14.41 1.56 -6.18
C VAL A 223 -14.09 0.99 -4.79
N PRO A 224 -14.52 -0.25 -4.49
CA PRO A 224 -14.24 -0.87 -3.22
C PRO A 224 -12.75 -1.23 -3.13
N PHE A 225 -12.19 -1.14 -1.93
CA PHE A 225 -10.93 -1.84 -1.67
C PHE A 225 -11.14 -3.35 -1.79
N HIS A 226 -10.13 -4.05 -2.32
CA HIS A 226 -10.19 -5.49 -2.55
C HIS A 226 -8.77 -6.05 -2.39
N GLY A 227 -8.45 -6.59 -1.21
CA GLY A 227 -7.08 -6.99 -0.87
C GLY A 227 -6.17 -5.82 -0.49
N GLY A 228 -4.88 -6.01 -0.72
CA GLY A 228 -3.82 -5.02 -0.55
C GLY A 228 -3.40 -4.85 0.90
N ALA A 229 -2.74 -3.72 1.16
CA ALA A 229 -2.21 -3.36 2.46
C ALA A 229 -3.29 -2.73 3.36
N ASN A 230 -4.25 -3.55 3.80
CA ASN A 230 -5.31 -3.14 4.70
C ASN A 230 -5.26 -3.88 6.05
N ILE A 231 -5.78 -3.23 7.09
CA ILE A 231 -5.89 -3.74 8.47
C ILE A 231 -7.35 -3.91 8.90
N ALA A 232 -8.28 -3.78 7.95
CA ALA A 232 -9.71 -3.82 8.25
C ALA A 232 -10.10 -5.24 8.67
N PRO A 233 -10.61 -5.47 9.90
CA PRO A 233 -10.87 -6.83 10.40
C PRO A 233 -11.99 -7.54 9.63
N PHE A 234 -12.83 -6.79 8.90
CA PHE A 234 -13.94 -7.26 8.10
C PHE A 234 -13.58 -7.51 6.63
N ALA A 235 -12.30 -7.42 6.24
CA ALA A 235 -11.88 -7.62 4.87
C ALA A 235 -10.62 -8.46 4.73
N VAL A 236 -10.51 -9.07 3.54
CA VAL A 236 -9.33 -9.83 3.16
C VAL A 236 -8.22 -8.85 2.80
N ALA A 237 -7.07 -8.99 3.47
CA ALA A 237 -5.83 -8.32 3.13
C ALA A 237 -4.92 -9.25 2.31
N GLY A 238 -3.94 -8.68 1.63
CA GLY A 238 -3.03 -9.44 0.77
C GLY A 238 -3.44 -9.47 -0.71
N PRO A 239 -2.87 -10.37 -1.51
CA PRO A 239 -3.16 -10.48 -2.92
C PRO A 239 -4.53 -11.14 -3.13
N VAL A 240 -5.43 -10.45 -3.81
CA VAL A 240 -6.80 -10.90 -4.11
C VAL A 240 -7.05 -10.70 -5.60
N ASP A 241 -7.82 -11.59 -6.23
CA ASP A 241 -8.14 -11.45 -7.64
C ASP A 241 -9.03 -10.22 -7.90
N GLN A 242 -8.52 -9.29 -8.69
CA GLN A 242 -9.17 -8.04 -9.04
C GLN A 242 -10.12 -8.18 -10.24
N ALA A 243 -10.14 -9.33 -10.93
CA ALA A 243 -10.94 -9.53 -12.14
C ALA A 243 -12.44 -9.24 -11.95
N GLY A 244 -12.96 -9.39 -10.72
CA GLY A 244 -14.35 -9.07 -10.39
C GLY A 244 -14.68 -7.58 -10.34
N ILE A 245 -13.70 -6.69 -10.11
CA ILE A 245 -13.90 -5.24 -10.01
C ILE A 245 -13.33 -4.46 -11.20
N GLU A 246 -12.48 -5.08 -12.00
CA GLU A 246 -11.91 -4.49 -13.23
C GLU A 246 -12.94 -4.06 -14.29
N PRO A 247 -14.11 -4.71 -14.45
CA PRO A 247 -15.11 -4.29 -15.44
C PRO A 247 -15.90 -3.03 -15.09
N ARG A 248 -15.59 -2.34 -13.98
CA ARG A 248 -16.30 -1.12 -13.60
C ARG A 248 -15.99 0.04 -14.55
N ASP A 249 -17.00 0.85 -14.84
CA ASP A 249 -16.87 2.02 -15.73
C ASP A 249 -15.97 3.14 -15.17
N ASP A 250 -15.68 3.10 -13.85
CA ASP A 250 -14.78 4.02 -13.15
C ASP A 250 -13.38 3.43 -12.90
N MET A 251 -13.01 2.38 -13.64
CA MET A 251 -11.72 1.70 -13.57
C MET A 251 -11.07 1.65 -14.95
N LEU A 252 -9.94 2.33 -15.12
CA LEU A 252 -9.09 2.21 -16.31
C LEU A 252 -8.07 1.09 -16.09
N VAL A 253 -8.01 0.12 -17.01
CA VAL A 253 -7.16 -1.07 -16.88
C VAL A 253 -6.18 -1.14 -18.04
N PHE A 254 -4.89 -0.95 -17.76
CA PHE A 254 -3.81 -1.02 -18.74
C PHE A 254 -3.03 -2.32 -18.57
N THR A 255 -2.87 -3.12 -19.62
CA THR A 255 -2.24 -4.44 -19.53
C THR A 255 -1.11 -4.60 -20.55
N SER A 256 0.01 -5.20 -20.13
CA SER A 256 1.12 -5.50 -21.03
C SER A 256 0.80 -6.64 -21.99
N ALA A 257 1.64 -6.78 -23.03
CA ALA A 257 1.76 -8.05 -23.72
C ALA A 257 2.15 -9.17 -22.73
N VAL A 258 1.90 -10.43 -23.12
CA VAL A 258 2.42 -11.58 -22.37
C VAL A 258 3.93 -11.45 -22.30
N LEU A 259 4.49 -11.56 -21.10
CA LEU A 259 5.93 -11.51 -20.92
C LEU A 259 6.55 -12.81 -21.48
N PRO A 260 7.50 -12.72 -22.42
CA PRO A 260 8.16 -13.90 -22.98
C PRO A 260 9.18 -14.51 -22.01
N GLU A 261 9.68 -13.70 -21.08
CA GLU A 261 10.65 -14.05 -20.05
C GLU A 261 10.20 -13.45 -18.71
N GLU A 262 10.75 -13.94 -17.61
CA GLU A 262 10.43 -13.37 -16.30
C GLU A 262 11.00 -11.95 -16.14
N LEU A 263 10.28 -11.11 -15.41
CA LEU A 263 10.68 -9.75 -15.09
C LEU A 263 10.58 -9.53 -13.59
N GLU A 264 11.72 -9.36 -12.92
CA GLU A 264 11.74 -9.00 -11.50
C GLU A 264 11.52 -7.50 -11.31
N VAL A 265 10.57 -7.17 -10.44
CA VAL A 265 10.34 -5.82 -9.93
C VAL A 265 10.50 -5.84 -8.41
N THR A 266 11.60 -5.26 -7.93
CA THR A 266 11.91 -5.19 -6.50
C THR A 266 12.39 -3.79 -6.13
N GLY A 267 11.59 -3.07 -5.35
CA GLY A 267 11.87 -1.68 -4.97
C GLY A 267 10.61 -0.84 -4.81
N ARG A 268 10.81 0.47 -4.70
CA ARG A 268 9.72 1.47 -4.65
C ARG A 268 9.18 1.75 -6.05
N ILE A 269 7.86 1.79 -6.16
CA ILE A 269 7.10 1.97 -7.40
C ILE A 269 6.37 3.30 -7.33
N ARG A 270 6.38 4.04 -8.44
CA ARG A 270 5.57 5.25 -8.60
C ARG A 270 4.86 5.26 -9.94
N ALA A 271 3.70 5.90 -9.99
CA ALA A 271 3.01 6.24 -11.23
C ALA A 271 3.05 7.75 -11.42
N VAL A 272 3.36 8.19 -12.63
CA VAL A 272 3.29 9.60 -13.03
C VAL A 272 2.17 9.72 -14.05
N LEU A 273 1.14 10.49 -13.70
CA LEU A 273 -0.07 10.63 -14.50
C LEU A 273 -0.29 12.07 -14.91
N HIS A 274 -0.75 12.29 -16.13
CA HIS A 274 -1.25 13.57 -16.62
C HIS A 274 -2.77 13.53 -16.59
N VAL A 275 -3.37 14.35 -15.72
CA VAL A 275 -4.78 14.20 -15.36
C VAL A 275 -5.53 15.52 -15.38
N GLU A 276 -6.82 15.43 -15.66
CA GLU A 276 -7.80 16.52 -15.56
C GLU A 276 -9.02 16.04 -14.79
N SER A 277 -9.66 16.96 -14.06
CA SER A 277 -10.89 16.72 -13.33
C SER A 277 -11.84 17.89 -13.54
N SER A 278 -13.13 17.61 -13.78
CA SER A 278 -14.18 18.64 -13.82
C SER A 278 -14.49 19.23 -12.44
N ALA A 279 -13.96 18.61 -11.37
CA ALA A 279 -14.14 19.06 -10.00
C ALA A 279 -12.93 19.86 -9.50
N PRO A 280 -13.10 20.71 -8.47
CA PRO A 280 -11.99 21.46 -7.85
C PRO A 280 -10.98 20.57 -7.09
N SER A 281 -11.37 19.37 -6.69
CA SER A 281 -10.49 18.37 -6.09
C SER A 281 -10.94 16.96 -6.46
N THR A 282 -10.01 16.01 -6.46
CA THR A 282 -10.34 14.57 -6.52
C THR A 282 -9.18 13.73 -5.96
N GLY A 283 -9.38 12.41 -5.88
CA GLY A 283 -8.30 11.44 -5.63
C GLY A 283 -7.92 10.73 -6.92
N TRP A 284 -6.66 10.32 -7.03
CA TRP A 284 -6.19 9.39 -8.07
C TRP A 284 -5.49 8.23 -7.39
N VAL A 285 -5.89 7.02 -7.76
CA VAL A 285 -5.38 5.75 -7.25
C VAL A 285 -4.74 5.01 -8.40
N ALA A 286 -3.55 4.48 -8.16
CA ALA A 286 -2.88 3.55 -9.06
C ALA A 286 -2.59 2.24 -8.32
N ARG A 287 -2.82 1.11 -8.99
CA ARG A 287 -2.56 -0.23 -8.45
C ARG A 287 -1.83 -1.08 -9.48
N LEU A 288 -0.76 -1.73 -9.03
CA LEU A 288 -0.01 -2.71 -9.80
C LEU A 288 -0.56 -4.11 -9.52
N CYS A 289 -0.80 -4.89 -10.58
CA CYS A 289 -1.28 -6.26 -10.51
C CYS A 289 -0.43 -7.20 -11.38
N ASP A 290 -0.30 -8.44 -10.92
CA ASP A 290 0.26 -9.56 -11.67
C ASP A 290 -0.87 -10.45 -12.23
N VAL A 291 -0.96 -10.51 -13.56
CA VAL A 291 -1.98 -11.28 -14.27
C VAL A 291 -1.43 -12.62 -14.69
N THR A 292 -2.01 -13.70 -14.16
CA THR A 292 -1.61 -15.07 -14.48
C THR A 292 -2.10 -15.54 -15.85
N PRO A 293 -1.51 -16.62 -16.41
CA PRO A 293 -1.94 -17.18 -17.69
C PRO A 293 -3.41 -17.61 -17.74
N ASP A 294 -4.01 -17.92 -16.59
CA ASP A 294 -5.44 -18.26 -16.47
C ASP A 294 -6.36 -17.02 -16.36
N GLY A 295 -5.81 -15.81 -16.42
CA GLY A 295 -6.54 -14.55 -16.49
C GLY A 295 -6.85 -13.89 -15.14
N ARG A 296 -6.50 -14.52 -14.01
CA ARG A 296 -6.65 -13.89 -12.68
C ARG A 296 -5.66 -12.75 -12.51
N SER A 297 -6.08 -11.67 -11.85
CA SER A 297 -5.33 -10.42 -11.73
C SER A 297 -5.08 -10.10 -10.26
N PHE A 298 -3.90 -10.41 -9.74
CA PHE A 298 -3.62 -10.26 -8.32
C PHE A 298 -2.91 -8.96 -8.03
N ASN A 299 -3.47 -8.15 -7.14
CA ASN A 299 -2.86 -6.90 -6.73
C ASN A 299 -1.56 -7.14 -5.94
N LEU A 300 -0.56 -6.30 -6.19
CA LEU A 300 0.74 -6.32 -5.52
C LEU A 300 0.90 -5.14 -4.56
N CYS A 301 0.65 -3.92 -5.05
CA CYS A 301 0.72 -2.70 -4.26
C CYS A 301 -0.13 -1.60 -4.93
N ASP A 302 -0.50 -0.59 -4.14
CA ASP A 302 -1.32 0.53 -4.58
C ASP A 302 -1.08 1.77 -3.73
N GLY A 303 -1.30 2.91 -4.35
CA GLY A 303 -1.12 4.23 -3.76
C GLY A 303 -2.24 5.18 -4.18
N ILE A 304 -2.35 6.27 -3.44
CA ILE A 304 -3.30 7.36 -3.71
C ILE A 304 -2.61 8.70 -3.63
N VAL A 305 -3.03 9.63 -4.48
CA VAL A 305 -2.75 11.07 -4.32
C VAL A 305 -4.06 11.84 -4.29
N ARG A 306 -4.14 12.84 -3.42
CA ARG A 306 -5.23 13.82 -3.41
C ARG A 306 -4.74 15.10 -4.04
N VAL A 307 -5.51 15.61 -4.99
CA VAL A 307 -5.14 16.82 -5.71
C VAL A 307 -6.22 17.86 -5.61
N ALA A 308 -5.80 19.11 -5.44
CA ALA A 308 -6.59 20.27 -5.81
C ALA A 308 -6.32 20.51 -7.29
N SER A 309 -7.20 20.02 -8.15
CA SER A 309 -7.03 20.14 -9.60
C SER A 309 -7.19 21.58 -10.07
N GLY A 310 -8.12 22.34 -9.47
CA GLY A 310 -8.78 23.42 -10.19
C GLY A 310 -9.55 22.83 -11.38
N ALA A 311 -10.85 23.12 -11.47
CA ALA A 311 -11.68 22.49 -12.50
C ALA A 311 -11.08 22.67 -13.91
N ASP A 312 -11.07 21.58 -14.67
CA ASP A 312 -10.65 21.48 -16.08
C ASP A 312 -9.20 21.93 -16.35
N LYS A 313 -8.30 21.77 -15.37
CA LYS A 313 -6.87 22.02 -15.55
C LYS A 313 -6.08 20.73 -15.64
N LEU A 314 -5.25 20.64 -16.68
CA LEU A 314 -4.25 19.60 -16.82
C LEU A 314 -3.17 19.77 -15.76
N GLN A 315 -2.84 18.67 -15.10
CA GLN A 315 -1.77 18.60 -14.11
C GLN A 315 -1.03 17.28 -14.19
N GLN A 316 0.26 17.31 -13.91
CA GLN A 316 1.05 16.11 -13.67
C GLN A 316 1.00 15.76 -12.18
N VAL A 317 0.69 14.51 -11.86
CA VAL A 317 0.61 14.01 -10.49
C VAL A 317 1.51 12.79 -10.35
N GLU A 318 2.17 12.66 -9.19
CA GLU A 318 2.94 11.47 -8.83
C GLU A 318 2.20 10.71 -7.73
N ILE A 319 2.00 9.42 -7.94
CA ILE A 319 1.42 8.50 -6.99
C ILE A 319 2.52 7.55 -6.54
N ASP A 320 2.85 7.58 -5.25
CA ASP A 320 3.73 6.61 -4.62
C ASP A 320 2.94 5.35 -4.27
N LEU A 321 3.23 4.23 -4.93
CA LEU A 321 2.59 2.93 -4.68
C LEU A 321 3.34 2.14 -3.59
N TRP A 322 4.30 2.78 -2.91
CA TRP A 322 5.23 2.17 -1.98
C TRP A 322 6.09 1.11 -2.68
N SER A 323 6.40 0.01 -2.00
CA SER A 323 7.39 -0.95 -2.44
C SER A 323 6.85 -2.37 -2.49
N THR A 324 7.38 -3.16 -3.41
CA THR A 324 7.09 -4.59 -3.52
C THR A 324 8.35 -5.36 -3.94
N SER A 325 8.28 -6.69 -3.91
CA SER A 325 9.25 -7.58 -4.53
C SER A 325 8.50 -8.74 -5.19
N ASN A 326 8.40 -8.69 -6.51
CA ASN A 326 7.68 -9.68 -7.30
C ASN A 326 8.41 -9.97 -8.61
N VAL A 327 8.48 -11.25 -8.98
CA VAL A 327 8.85 -11.69 -10.31
C VAL A 327 7.58 -11.97 -11.10
N PHE A 328 7.32 -11.16 -12.12
CA PHE A 328 6.30 -11.49 -13.11
C PHE A 328 6.86 -12.63 -13.97
N LEU A 329 6.33 -13.84 -13.80
CA LEU A 329 6.85 -15.02 -14.51
C LEU A 329 6.60 -14.95 -16.02
N ALA A 330 7.36 -15.73 -16.79
CA ALA A 330 7.05 -15.91 -18.21
C ALA A 330 5.60 -16.41 -18.39
N GLY A 331 4.87 -15.83 -19.34
CA GLY A 331 3.44 -16.10 -19.53
C GLY A 331 2.50 -15.19 -18.72
N HIS A 332 3.01 -14.46 -17.72
CA HIS A 332 2.23 -13.46 -16.99
C HIS A 332 2.15 -12.14 -17.76
N ARG A 333 1.35 -11.20 -17.23
CA ARG A 333 1.30 -9.81 -17.70
C ARG A 333 1.37 -8.85 -16.52
N ILE A 334 1.93 -7.68 -16.79
CA ILE A 334 1.90 -6.54 -15.88
C ILE A 334 0.59 -5.80 -16.14
N ARG A 335 -0.16 -5.48 -15.09
CA ARG A 335 -1.37 -4.69 -15.20
C ARG A 335 -1.34 -3.50 -14.24
N VAL A 336 -1.76 -2.35 -14.75
CA VAL A 336 -1.96 -1.14 -13.96
C VAL A 336 -3.43 -0.76 -14.01
N GLN A 337 -4.01 -0.57 -12.83
CA GLN A 337 -5.36 -0.07 -12.67
C GLN A 337 -5.30 1.38 -12.20
N ILE A 338 -6.06 2.27 -12.86
CA ILE A 338 -6.19 3.68 -12.49
C ILE A 338 -7.66 3.97 -12.18
N THR A 339 -7.92 4.56 -11.01
CA THR A 339 -9.26 4.97 -10.57
C THR A 339 -9.15 6.18 -9.63
N ASN A 340 -10.25 6.61 -9.02
CA ASN A 340 -10.33 7.78 -8.14
C ASN A 340 -10.67 7.42 -6.69
N SER A 341 -10.86 6.13 -6.39
CA SER A 341 -11.18 5.66 -5.04
C SER A 341 -10.70 4.22 -4.79
N CYS A 342 -10.54 3.89 -3.51
CA CYS A 342 -10.28 2.52 -3.02
C CYS A 342 -10.84 2.51 -1.59
N PHE A 343 -12.16 2.45 -1.48
CA PHE A 343 -12.89 2.73 -0.25
C PHE A 343 -13.31 1.42 0.46
N PRO A 344 -13.27 1.34 1.79
CA PRO A 344 -12.82 2.33 2.78
C PRO A 344 -11.33 2.29 3.14
N ARG A 345 -10.42 1.70 2.32
CA ARG A 345 -8.98 1.76 2.62
C ARG A 345 -8.51 3.21 2.78
N TRP A 346 -8.93 4.07 1.87
CA TRP A 346 -8.88 5.52 2.04
C TRP A 346 -10.30 6.07 2.04
N ASP A 347 -10.52 7.18 2.76
CA ASP A 347 -11.79 7.89 2.68
C ASP A 347 -12.00 8.44 1.27
N ARG A 348 -13.27 8.42 0.84
CA ARG A 348 -13.69 8.92 -0.48
C ARG A 348 -13.50 10.43 -0.56
N ASN A 349 -12.94 10.93 -1.67
CA ASN A 349 -12.91 12.36 -1.93
C ASN A 349 -14.32 12.82 -2.36
N LEU A 350 -14.85 13.87 -1.73
CA LEU A 350 -16.20 14.38 -2.03
C LEU A 350 -16.27 15.26 -3.29
N ASN A 351 -15.12 15.52 -3.93
CA ASN A 351 -14.92 16.34 -5.11
C ASN A 351 -15.30 17.83 -4.94
N THR A 352 -15.57 18.29 -3.71
CA THR A 352 -15.92 19.69 -3.43
C THR A 352 -14.72 20.56 -3.06
N GLY A 353 -13.57 19.94 -2.79
CA GLY A 353 -12.41 20.59 -2.19
C GLY A 353 -12.45 20.62 -0.65
N SER A 354 -13.48 20.04 -0.03
CA SER A 354 -13.60 19.95 1.44
C SER A 354 -14.13 18.59 1.86
N GLN A 355 -13.48 17.96 2.84
CA GLN A 355 -13.95 16.73 3.49
C GLN A 355 -14.87 17.01 4.70
N SER A 356 -15.09 18.28 5.03
CA SER A 356 -15.92 18.73 6.17
C SER A 356 -17.36 19.04 5.77
N GLU A 357 -17.75 18.70 4.54
CA GLU A 357 -19.10 18.91 4.04
C GLU A 357 -19.88 17.58 3.99
N ALA A 358 -21.21 17.68 4.02
CA ALA A 358 -22.11 16.54 3.79
C ALA A 358 -22.56 16.39 2.33
N ARG A 359 -22.15 17.32 1.45
CA ARG A 359 -22.43 17.27 0.02
C ARG A 359 -21.23 16.70 -0.73
N PHE A 360 -21.50 16.04 -1.84
CA PHE A 360 -20.49 15.57 -2.78
C PHE A 360 -20.98 15.79 -4.21
N VAL A 361 -20.05 15.79 -5.15
CA VAL A 361 -20.34 15.93 -6.58
C VAL A 361 -19.71 14.80 -7.37
N THR A 362 -20.43 14.26 -8.35
CA THR A 362 -19.84 13.38 -9.36
C THR A 362 -18.91 14.21 -10.23
N ALA A 363 -17.75 13.65 -10.59
CA ALA A 363 -16.74 14.35 -11.36
C ALA A 363 -16.30 13.55 -12.59
N HIS A 364 -16.12 14.24 -13.71
CA HIS A 364 -15.55 13.69 -14.93
C HIS A 364 -14.03 13.77 -14.83
N GLN A 365 -13.38 12.63 -15.05
CA GLN A 365 -11.94 12.47 -14.91
C GLN A 365 -11.35 12.13 -16.27
N ARG A 366 -10.21 12.72 -16.62
CA ARG A 366 -9.51 12.41 -17.86
C ARG A 366 -8.06 12.09 -17.55
N LEU A 367 -7.58 10.98 -18.10
CA LEU A 367 -6.19 10.56 -18.07
C LEU A 367 -5.60 10.75 -19.47
N HIS A 368 -4.62 11.64 -19.55
CA HIS A 368 -3.87 11.93 -20.77
C HIS A 368 -2.67 11.00 -20.87
N HIS A 369 -2.36 10.58 -22.09
CA HIS A 369 -1.30 9.60 -22.36
C HIS A 369 -0.73 9.75 -23.76
N ASP A 370 -0.81 10.95 -24.35
CA ASP A 370 -0.13 11.27 -25.61
C ASP A 370 1.39 11.52 -25.39
N ALA A 371 2.13 11.73 -26.48
CA ALA A 371 3.58 11.95 -26.43
C ALA A 371 4.01 13.22 -25.66
N GLN A 372 3.15 14.25 -25.56
CA GLN A 372 3.39 15.45 -24.76
C GLN A 372 3.02 15.26 -23.29
N HIS A 373 2.10 14.33 -23.02
CA HIS A 373 1.58 14.01 -21.69
C HIS A 373 1.74 12.51 -21.35
N PRO A 374 2.96 11.95 -21.38
CA PRO A 374 3.15 10.52 -21.25
C PRO A 374 2.89 10.09 -19.81
N SER A 375 1.74 9.46 -19.56
CA SER A 375 1.45 8.81 -18.29
C SER A 375 2.12 7.43 -18.23
N TYR A 376 2.78 7.09 -17.12
CA TYR A 376 3.51 5.84 -16.96
C TYR A 376 3.53 5.35 -15.52
N ILE A 377 3.78 4.05 -15.35
CA ILE A 377 4.29 3.48 -14.11
C ILE A 377 5.80 3.25 -14.24
N GLU A 378 6.55 3.57 -13.19
CA GLU A 378 8.00 3.34 -13.12
C GLU A 378 8.27 2.14 -12.21
N LEU A 379 8.86 1.10 -12.79
CA LEU A 379 9.13 -0.17 -12.13
C LEU A 379 10.64 -0.31 -11.87
N PRO A 380 11.08 -0.61 -10.64
CA PRO A 380 12.47 -0.93 -10.33
C PRO A 380 12.80 -2.35 -10.79
N VAL A 381 13.25 -2.48 -12.05
CA VAL A 381 13.54 -3.78 -12.67
C VAL A 381 14.90 -4.28 -12.24
N VAL A 382 14.94 -5.46 -11.64
CA VAL A 382 16.19 -6.14 -11.26
C VAL A 382 16.59 -7.09 -12.37
N ARG A 383 17.85 -6.99 -12.81
CA ARG A 383 18.47 -7.96 -13.72
C ARG A 383 19.58 -8.68 -12.99
N ASP A 384 19.68 -9.99 -13.22
CA ASP A 384 20.76 -10.82 -12.69
C ASP A 384 22.12 -10.52 -13.35
#